data_AF-A0A7J8UAE4-F1
#
_entry.id   AF-A0A7J8UAE4-F1
#
_cell.length_a   1.000
_cell.length_b   1.000
_cell.length_c   1.000
_cell.angle_alpha   90.00
_cell.angle_beta   90.00
_cell.angle_gamma   90.00
#
_symmetry.space_group_name_H-M   'P 1'
#
loop_
_entity.id
_entity.type
_entity.pdbx_description
1 polymer ?
#
loop_
_entity_poly.entity_id
_entity_poly.type
_entity_poly.pdbx_seq_one_letter_code
_entity_poly.pdbx_strand_id
1 'polypeptide(L)'
;MYNNLGAQPGLPRPPVNPQPAPFGNAFYGAGSGLIRGGLGAYGEKILGSSSEYVQSNISRYFSDPQYYFQVNDQYVRNKLKVVLLPFLHRGHWTRITEPVGGRLSYKPPIFDINAPDLYIPFMAFGTYVVLAGLSLGLQGK
;
A
#
# COMPACT_ATOMS: atom_id res chain seq x y z
N MET A 1 -0.25 3.63 76.98
CA MET A 1 0.62 3.25 75.85
C MET A 1 -0.02 3.77 74.57
N TYR A 2 0.76 4.58 73.85
CA TYR A 2 0.59 5.36 72.62
C TYR A 2 -0.54 5.11 71.58
N ASN A 3 -0.94 6.26 71.01
CA ASN A 3 -1.37 6.59 69.63
C ASN A 3 -2.85 6.46 69.22
N ASN A 4 -3.33 7.19 68.20
CA ASN A 4 -3.43 8.63 67.90
C ASN A 4 -4.39 8.73 66.69
N LEU A 5 -5.39 9.61 66.77
CA LEU A 5 -6.16 10.35 65.73
C LEU A 5 -6.23 9.91 64.24
N GLY A 6 -7.46 9.98 63.67
CA GLY A 6 -7.77 10.20 62.23
C GLY A 6 -9.08 9.52 61.79
N ALA A 7 -10.27 10.15 61.75
CA ALA A 7 -10.80 11.22 60.86
C ALA A 7 -10.94 10.81 59.36
N GLN A 8 -12.19 10.53 58.93
CA GLN A 8 -12.68 10.75 57.55
C GLN A 8 -12.60 12.26 57.18
N PRO A 9 -12.86 12.77 55.95
CA PRO A 9 -13.15 12.19 54.62
C PRO A 9 -12.29 12.83 53.48
N GLY A 10 -12.47 12.46 52.20
CA GLY A 10 -12.01 13.31 51.10
C GLY A 10 -11.76 12.65 49.73
N LEU A 11 -12.75 12.70 48.84
CA LEU A 11 -12.56 12.54 47.39
C LEU A 11 -12.51 13.94 46.75
N PRO A 12 -11.47 14.30 45.97
CA PRO A 12 -11.44 15.57 45.25
C PRO A 12 -12.34 15.54 44.00
N ARG A 13 -13.29 16.48 43.90
CA ARG A 13 -13.97 16.86 42.65
C ARG A 13 -13.16 17.96 41.95
N PRO A 14 -12.98 17.91 40.61
CA PRO A 14 -12.39 19.03 39.87
C PRO A 14 -13.37 20.21 39.73
N PRO A 15 -12.87 21.44 39.52
CA PRO A 15 -13.62 22.69 39.67
C PRO A 15 -14.57 23.01 38.50
N VAL A 16 -15.67 23.69 38.83
CA VAL A 16 -16.62 24.35 37.93
C VAL A 16 -16.01 25.65 37.43
N ASN A 17 -15.95 25.85 36.11
CA ASN A 17 -15.56 27.14 35.51
C ASN A 17 -16.80 27.86 34.91
N PRO A 18 -16.97 29.18 35.11
CA PRO A 18 -18.16 29.91 34.64
C PRO A 18 -18.15 30.17 33.13
N GLN A 19 -19.36 30.14 32.57
CA GLN A 19 -19.71 30.55 31.20
C GLN A 19 -19.36 32.02 30.91
N PRO A 20 -19.00 32.36 29.66
CA PRO A 20 -19.44 33.61 29.07
C PRO A 20 -20.25 33.36 27.79
N ALA A 21 -21.43 33.95 27.70
CA ALA A 21 -22.17 34.17 26.45
C ALA A 21 -21.95 35.63 25.99
N PRO A 22 -22.62 36.07 24.92
CA PRO A 22 -22.51 35.71 23.51
C PRO A 22 -21.93 36.93 22.73
N PHE A 23 -21.75 36.83 21.41
CA PHE A 23 -21.28 37.90 20.50
C PHE A 23 -19.76 38.05 20.37
N GLY A 24 -19.26 37.52 19.25
CA GLY A 24 -17.93 37.86 18.75
C GLY A 24 -17.42 36.85 17.74
N ASN A 25 -18.03 36.81 16.55
CA ASN A 25 -17.37 36.60 15.24
C ASN A 25 -18.42 36.32 14.17
N ALA A 26 -19.08 37.40 13.76
CA ALA A 26 -19.92 37.50 12.57
C ALA A 26 -19.05 37.49 11.29
N PHE A 27 -18.28 36.42 11.07
CA PHE A 27 -17.54 36.22 9.82
C PHE A 27 -17.62 34.77 9.26
N TYR A 28 -18.51 33.94 9.83
CA TYR A 28 -18.74 32.53 9.45
C TYR A 28 -20.10 32.28 8.77
N GLY A 29 -20.74 33.33 8.23
CA GLY A 29 -22.06 33.22 7.60
C GLY A 29 -21.99 33.36 6.08
N ALA A 30 -21.90 32.24 5.35
CA ALA A 30 -22.46 32.09 3.98
C ALA A 30 -22.09 30.77 3.26
N GLY A 31 -21.23 29.89 3.79
CA GLY A 31 -20.71 28.76 2.99
C GLY A 31 -20.93 27.34 3.53
N SER A 32 -21.18 27.14 4.82
CA SER A 32 -20.93 25.85 5.47
C SER A 32 -22.18 25.08 5.95
N GLY A 33 -23.38 25.65 5.81
CA GLY A 33 -24.63 25.03 6.27
C GLY A 33 -25.16 23.92 5.36
N LEU A 34 -24.94 24.01 4.04
CA LEU A 34 -25.47 23.05 3.08
C LEU A 34 -24.64 21.76 2.98
N ILE A 35 -23.33 21.84 3.24
CA ILE A 35 -22.41 20.70 3.17
C ILE A 35 -22.49 19.81 4.44
N ARG A 36 -22.85 20.37 5.60
CA ARG A 36 -22.75 19.67 6.89
C ARG A 36 -24.00 18.87 7.29
N GLY A 37 -25.19 19.23 6.80
CA GLY A 37 -26.45 18.61 7.25
C GLY A 37 -26.85 17.34 6.52
N GLY A 38 -26.71 17.30 5.18
CA GLY A 38 -27.16 16.17 4.35
C GLY A 38 -26.05 15.23 3.87
N LEU A 39 -24.83 15.74 3.73
CA LEU A 39 -23.64 15.00 3.28
C LEU A 39 -22.73 14.56 4.42
N GLY A 40 -22.88 15.06 5.66
CA GLY A 40 -22.00 14.71 6.77
C GLY A 40 -22.14 13.27 7.26
N ALA A 41 -23.38 12.78 7.42
CA ALA A 41 -23.63 11.45 8.00
C ALA A 41 -23.36 10.27 7.03
N TYR A 42 -23.42 10.53 5.73
CA TYR A 42 -23.22 9.54 4.66
C TYR A 42 -21.97 9.80 3.82
N GLY A 43 -21.47 11.03 3.76
CA GLY A 43 -20.27 11.41 3.00
C GLY A 43 -18.97 10.91 3.63
N GLU A 44 -18.85 10.90 4.96
CA GLU A 44 -17.73 10.23 5.63
C GLU A 44 -17.74 8.73 5.38
N LYS A 45 -18.91 8.09 5.31
CA LYS A 45 -19.02 6.65 5.07
C LYS A 45 -18.72 6.26 3.62
N ILE A 46 -19.13 7.08 2.65
CA ILE A 46 -18.84 6.82 1.23
C ILE A 46 -17.37 7.13 0.91
N LEU A 47 -16.83 8.25 1.41
CA LEU A 47 -15.43 8.63 1.19
C LEU A 47 -14.48 7.71 1.97
N GLY A 48 -14.77 7.45 3.25
CA GLY A 48 -14.02 6.51 4.09
C GLY A 48 -14.05 5.09 3.52
N SER A 49 -15.24 4.52 3.29
CA SER A 49 -15.37 3.16 2.73
C SER A 49 -14.76 3.02 1.34
N SER A 50 -14.75 4.07 0.51
CA SER A 50 -14.07 4.04 -0.79
C SER A 50 -12.55 4.02 -0.65
N SER A 51 -12.00 4.78 0.31
CA SER A 51 -10.57 4.77 0.60
C SER A 51 -10.12 3.43 1.21
N GLU A 52 -10.85 2.86 2.17
CA GLU A 52 -10.54 1.54 2.74
C GLU A 52 -10.69 0.41 1.71
N TYR A 53 -11.67 0.51 0.79
CA TYR A 53 -11.79 -0.45 -0.30
C TYR A 53 -10.63 -0.35 -1.28
N VAL A 54 -10.27 0.86 -1.73
CA VAL A 54 -9.15 1.08 -2.65
C VAL A 54 -7.83 0.69 -1.98
N GLN A 55 -7.63 1.09 -0.73
CA GLN A 55 -6.44 0.78 0.05
C GLN A 55 -6.31 -0.72 0.29
N SER A 56 -7.38 -1.43 0.67
CA SER A 56 -7.31 -2.88 0.89
C SER A 56 -7.03 -3.67 -0.40
N ASN A 57 -7.57 -3.23 -1.55
CA ASN A 57 -7.28 -3.86 -2.83
C ASN A 57 -5.85 -3.55 -3.30
N ILE A 58 -5.42 -2.29 -3.27
CA ILE A 58 -4.05 -1.90 -3.66
C ILE A 58 -3.04 -2.59 -2.75
N SER A 59 -3.24 -2.53 -1.43
CA SER A 59 -2.35 -3.18 -0.48
C SER A 59 -2.36 -4.69 -0.60
N ARG A 60 -3.36 -5.34 -1.19
CA ARG A 60 -3.37 -6.79 -1.45
C ARG A 60 -2.52 -7.18 -2.67
N TYR A 61 -2.52 -6.37 -3.72
CA TYR A 61 -1.78 -6.66 -4.96
C TYR A 61 -0.36 -6.08 -4.98
N PHE A 62 -0.13 -5.00 -4.23
CA PHE A 62 1.15 -4.28 -4.17
C PHE A 62 1.80 -4.33 -2.77
N SER A 63 1.49 -5.35 -1.96
CA SER A 63 2.03 -5.45 -0.59
C SER A 63 3.56 -5.57 -0.58
N ASP A 64 4.12 -6.27 -1.57
CA ASP A 64 5.55 -6.55 -1.67
C ASP A 64 6.01 -6.55 -3.15
N PRO A 65 6.22 -5.36 -3.75
CA PRO A 65 6.74 -5.28 -5.11
C PRO A 65 8.19 -5.77 -5.19
N GLN A 66 8.96 -5.67 -4.10
CA GLN A 66 10.38 -6.04 -4.08
C GLN A 66 10.58 -7.52 -4.42
N TYR A 67 9.67 -8.39 -3.96
CA TYR A 67 9.63 -9.81 -4.33
C TYR A 67 9.86 -10.07 -5.82
N TYR A 68 9.18 -9.33 -6.70
CA TYR A 68 9.19 -9.56 -8.15
C TYR A 68 10.41 -8.95 -8.86
N PHE A 69 11.17 -8.09 -8.17
CA PHE A 69 12.39 -7.46 -8.67
C PHE A 69 13.67 -8.10 -8.10
N GLN A 70 13.55 -9.14 -7.29
CA GLN A 70 14.68 -9.95 -6.87
C GLN A 70 15.15 -10.82 -8.04
N VAL A 71 16.01 -10.27 -8.89
CA VAL A 71 16.58 -10.92 -10.07
C VAL A 71 18.11 -10.74 -10.14
N ASN A 72 18.79 -11.68 -10.80
CA ASN A 72 20.23 -11.64 -11.06
C ASN A 72 20.52 -11.76 -12.58
N ASP A 73 21.72 -11.40 -13.04
CA ASP A 73 22.09 -11.48 -14.46
C ASP A 73 21.91 -12.88 -15.07
N GLN A 74 22.31 -13.91 -14.30
CA GLN A 74 22.14 -15.30 -14.71
C GLN A 74 20.67 -15.67 -14.87
N TYR A 75 19.81 -15.19 -13.95
CA TYR A 75 18.38 -15.38 -14.03
C TYR A 75 17.82 -14.75 -15.31
N VAL A 76 18.16 -13.49 -15.59
CA VAL A 76 17.67 -12.74 -16.77
C VAL A 76 18.02 -13.47 -18.06
N ARG A 77 19.28 -13.93 -18.21
CA ARG A 77 19.71 -14.68 -19.39
C ARG A 77 18.92 -15.97 -19.55
N ASN A 78 18.70 -16.70 -18.47
CA ASN A 78 17.93 -17.94 -18.50
C ASN A 78 16.45 -17.69 -18.78
N LYS A 79 15.87 -16.66 -18.18
CA LYS A 79 14.46 -16.29 -18.37
C LYS A 79 14.22 -15.86 -19.80
N LEU A 80 15.12 -15.09 -20.40
CA LEU A 80 15.06 -14.71 -21.80
C LEU A 80 15.13 -15.93 -22.74
N LYS A 81 16.00 -16.92 -22.46
CA LYS A 81 16.01 -18.18 -23.22
C LYS A 81 14.66 -18.90 -23.16
N VAL A 82 14.04 -18.98 -21.98
CA VAL A 82 12.71 -19.62 -21.82
C VAL A 82 11.62 -18.85 -22.56
N VAL A 83 11.62 -17.52 -22.48
CA VAL A 83 10.62 -16.67 -23.14
C VAL A 83 10.76 -16.72 -24.67
N LEU A 84 11.99 -16.64 -25.19
CA LEU A 84 12.22 -16.65 -26.64
C LEU A 84 12.10 -18.05 -27.25
N LEU A 85 12.48 -19.10 -26.50
CA LEU A 85 12.55 -20.47 -26.98
C LEU A 85 11.82 -21.41 -25.99
N PRO A 86 10.49 -21.34 -25.89
CA PRO A 86 9.74 -22.11 -24.89
C PRO A 86 9.90 -23.62 -25.05
N PHE A 87 10.09 -24.10 -26.28
CA PHE A 87 10.27 -25.53 -26.59
C PHE A 87 11.65 -26.09 -26.18
N LEU A 88 12.64 -25.23 -25.92
CA LEU A 88 13.94 -25.68 -25.42
C LEU A 88 13.94 -25.87 -23.90
N HIS A 89 12.92 -25.37 -23.20
CA HIS A 89 12.77 -25.55 -21.77
C HIS A 89 12.34 -27.00 -21.46
N ARG A 90 13.33 -27.87 -21.23
CA ARG A 90 13.12 -29.28 -20.86
C ARG A 90 12.88 -29.51 -19.36
N GLY A 91 12.64 -28.44 -18.62
CA GLY A 91 12.44 -28.45 -17.17
C GLY A 91 10.99 -28.63 -16.76
N HIS A 92 10.78 -28.61 -15.45
CA HIS A 92 9.45 -28.57 -14.85
C HIS A 92 8.92 -27.13 -14.88
N TRP A 93 7.65 -26.93 -15.24
CA TRP A 93 7.01 -25.62 -15.31
C TRP A 93 6.34 -25.18 -14.01
N THR A 94 6.37 -26.01 -12.95
CA THR A 94 5.80 -25.58 -11.68
C THR A 94 6.78 -24.75 -10.88
N ARG A 95 6.21 -23.93 -10.02
CA ARG A 95 6.95 -23.12 -9.06
C ARG A 95 7.51 -23.96 -7.93
N ILE A 96 8.61 -23.48 -7.35
CA ILE A 96 9.26 -24.08 -6.19
C ILE A 96 8.68 -23.43 -4.93
N THR A 97 8.10 -24.27 -4.05
CA THR A 97 7.61 -23.85 -2.74
C THR A 97 8.57 -24.27 -1.64
N GLU A 98 8.81 -23.39 -0.68
CA GLU A 98 9.60 -23.68 0.52
C GLU A 98 8.70 -23.60 1.75
N PRO A 99 8.77 -24.58 2.67
CA PRO A 99 8.04 -24.52 3.92
C PRO A 99 8.70 -23.49 4.84
N VAL A 100 8.09 -22.32 4.99
CA VAL A 100 8.52 -21.28 5.92
C VAL A 100 7.49 -21.20 7.04
N GLY A 101 7.86 -21.63 8.25
CA GLY A 101 6.99 -21.52 9.44
C GLY A 101 5.65 -22.26 9.32
N GLY A 102 5.62 -23.43 8.67
CA GLY A 102 4.40 -24.23 8.49
C GLY A 102 3.48 -23.76 7.35
N ARG A 103 3.91 -22.76 6.57
CA ARG A 103 3.21 -22.32 5.35
C ARG A 103 4.10 -22.55 4.13
N LEU A 104 3.49 -22.95 3.01
CA LEU A 104 4.18 -23.02 1.72
C LEU A 104 4.33 -21.61 1.17
N SER A 105 5.56 -21.11 1.10
CA SER A 105 5.88 -19.82 0.49
C SER A 105 6.60 -20.04 -0.84
N TYR A 106 6.33 -19.19 -1.83
CA TYR A 106 6.98 -19.29 -3.13
C TYR A 106 8.33 -18.59 -3.14
N LYS A 107 9.34 -19.24 -3.72
CA LYS A 107 10.66 -18.62 -3.86
C LYS A 107 10.64 -17.43 -4.84
N PRO A 108 11.43 -16.36 -4.57
CA PRO A 108 11.57 -15.22 -5.48
C PRO A 108 12.30 -15.60 -6.78
N PRO A 109 12.23 -14.75 -7.82
CA PRO A 109 12.80 -15.04 -9.15
C PRO A 109 14.27 -15.49 -9.14
N ILE A 110 15.13 -14.90 -8.30
CA ILE A 110 16.54 -15.35 -8.18
C ILE A 110 16.72 -16.85 -7.95
N PHE A 111 15.77 -17.52 -7.30
CA PHE A 111 15.85 -18.94 -6.92
C PHE A 111 14.89 -19.84 -7.69
N ASP A 112 13.96 -19.28 -8.46
CA ASP A 112 12.96 -20.04 -9.23
C ASP A 112 12.75 -19.39 -10.61
N ILE A 113 13.20 -20.09 -11.66
CA ILE A 113 13.05 -19.65 -13.05
C ILE A 113 11.59 -19.45 -13.46
N ASN A 114 10.68 -20.23 -12.88
CA ASN A 114 9.25 -20.21 -13.15
C ASN A 114 8.50 -19.18 -12.31
N ALA A 115 9.17 -18.53 -11.35
CA ALA A 115 8.54 -17.48 -10.59
C ALA A 115 8.18 -16.29 -11.52
N PRO A 116 7.01 -15.66 -11.29
CA PRO A 116 6.65 -14.43 -11.97
C PRO A 116 7.64 -13.32 -11.58
N ASP A 117 8.11 -12.56 -12.56
CA ASP A 117 9.01 -11.43 -12.36
C ASP A 117 8.41 -10.17 -13.03
N LEU A 118 8.73 -9.01 -12.47
CA LEU A 118 8.36 -7.71 -13.06
C LEU A 118 9.52 -7.04 -13.79
N TYR A 119 10.74 -7.57 -13.65
CA TYR A 119 11.94 -7.02 -14.29
C TYR A 119 11.93 -7.20 -15.81
N ILE A 120 11.65 -8.41 -16.32
CA ILE A 120 11.68 -8.68 -17.77
C ILE A 120 10.63 -7.83 -18.51
N PRO A 121 9.35 -7.77 -18.08
CA PRO A 121 8.36 -6.90 -18.74
C PRO A 121 8.73 -5.41 -18.66
N PHE A 122 9.22 -4.95 -17.50
CA PHE A 122 9.62 -3.55 -17.32
C PHE A 122 10.79 -3.17 -18.23
N MET A 123 11.83 -4.01 -18.30
CA MET A 123 12.97 -3.80 -19.19
C MET A 123 12.60 -3.91 -20.66
N ALA A 124 11.74 -4.86 -21.03
CA ALA A 124 11.23 -5.00 -22.39
C ALA A 124 10.48 -3.73 -22.83
N PHE A 125 9.63 -3.18 -21.95
CA PHE A 125 8.94 -1.92 -22.21
C PHE A 125 9.92 -0.74 -22.33
N GLY A 126 10.85 -0.58 -21.38
CA GLY A 126 11.82 0.51 -21.42
C GLY A 126 12.70 0.47 -22.67
N THR A 127 13.21 -0.70 -23.03
CA THR A 127 14.00 -0.88 -24.26
C THR A 127 13.18 -0.65 -25.52
N TYR A 128 11.92 -1.08 -25.56
CA TYR A 128 11.00 -0.77 -26.66
C TYR A 128 10.82 0.74 -26.86
N VAL A 129 10.56 1.49 -25.78
CA VAL A 129 10.39 2.95 -25.86
C VAL A 129 11.67 3.63 -26.37
N VAL A 130 12.84 3.22 -25.87
CA VAL A 130 14.13 3.78 -26.33
C VAL A 130 14.38 3.47 -27.79
N LEU A 131 14.17 2.23 -28.23
CA LEU A 131 14.36 1.82 -29.63
C LEU A 131 13.35 2.49 -30.56
N ALA A 132 12.09 2.62 -30.15
CA ALA A 132 11.07 3.32 -30.91
C ALA A 132 11.40 4.81 -31.05
N GLY A 133 11.80 5.48 -29.96
CA GLY A 133 12.21 6.88 -29.98
C GLY A 133 13.46 7.12 -30.84
N LEU A 134 14.45 6.22 -30.75
CA LEU A 134 15.65 6.27 -31.59
C LEU A 134 15.30 6.05 -33.06
N SER A 135 14.47 5.04 -33.37
CA SER A 135 14.01 4.77 -34.73
C SER A 135 13.23 5.96 -35.31
N LEU A 136 12.39 6.60 -34.51
CA LEU A 136 11.61 7.77 -34.94
C LEU A 136 12.54 8.97 -35.21
N GLY A 137 13.48 9.24 -34.30
CA GLY A 137 14.47 10.31 -34.46
C GLY A 137 15.37 10.12 -35.68
N LEU A 138 15.80 8.88 -35.96
CA LEU A 138 16.56 8.56 -37.18
C LEU A 138 15.74 8.68 -38.46
N GLN A 139 14.42 8.50 -38.38
CA GLN A 139 13.49 8.69 -39.50
C GLN A 139 13.09 10.17 -39.70
N GLY A 140 13.56 11.10 -38.84
CA GLY A 140 13.27 12.52 -38.96
C GLY A 140 11.81 12.88 -38.77
N LYS A 141 11.06 12.07 -38.02
CA LYS A 141 9.64 12.28 -37.69
C LYS A 141 9.45 12.73 -36.25
#